data_AF-A0A8T9Q463-F1
#
_entry.id   AF-A0A8T9Q463-F1
#
_cell.length_a   1.000
_cell.length_b   1.000
_cell.length_c   1.000
_cell.angle_alpha   90.00
_cell.angle_beta   90.00
_cell.angle_gamma   90.00
#
_symmetry.space_group_name_H-M   'P 1'
#
loop_
_entity.id
_entity.type
_entity.pdbx_description
1 polymer ?
#
loop_
_entity_poly.entity_id
_entity_poly.type
_entity_poly.pdbx_seq_one_letter_code
_entity_poly.pdbx_strand_id
1 'polypeptide(L)'
;MRTSSRLLLAASLLAAASCDSARETTTGQPNPTTSAAPEAAPASPPGFSKTLTAAPYTFVVSSEGQLGQRQLLVRAEQDGQELTTAQDSILGEVKDAQLVKLTSGPGSELLVFVEGAGSGSYGEVRGYWFGGKDWERMSMPKLTGTAARGYQGQDKFQLQGKEVVRSFPIYQETDANCCPSGGTRTIRYVLPEKSLTFRQTSVVNEAPTVQ
;
A
#
# COMPACT_ATOMS: atom_id res chain seq x y z
N MET A 1 -50.74 -41.62 1.99
CA MET A 1 -51.53 -41.02 3.08
C MET A 1 -51.12 -39.56 3.16
N ARG A 2 -52.03 -38.58 2.96
CA ARG A 2 -52.84 -37.90 4.01
C ARG A 2 -51.95 -37.32 5.14
N THR A 3 -51.98 -36.03 5.49
CA THR A 3 -52.91 -34.94 5.12
C THR A 3 -52.31 -33.55 5.37
N SER A 4 -52.86 -32.53 4.70
CA SER A 4 -52.55 -31.11 4.89
C SER A 4 -52.98 -30.57 6.27
N SER A 5 -52.44 -29.41 6.67
CA SER A 5 -53.25 -28.39 7.34
C SER A 5 -52.75 -26.98 7.04
N ARG A 6 -53.68 -26.05 6.79
CA ARG A 6 -53.43 -24.60 6.66
C ARG A 6 -54.03 -23.93 7.89
N LEU A 7 -53.45 -22.83 8.36
CA LEU A 7 -54.19 -21.85 9.14
C LEU A 7 -53.89 -20.45 8.63
N LEU A 8 -54.93 -19.77 8.14
CA LEU A 8 -54.92 -18.33 7.92
C LEU A 8 -55.33 -17.65 9.23
N LEU A 9 -54.77 -16.47 9.51
CA LEU A 9 -55.43 -15.48 10.34
C LEU A 9 -55.24 -14.10 9.70
N ALA A 10 -56.31 -13.31 9.64
CA ALA A 10 -56.33 -11.98 9.04
C ALA A 10 -56.93 -10.98 10.03
N ALA A 11 -56.29 -9.82 10.17
CA ALA A 11 -56.77 -8.61 10.84
C ALA A 11 -55.74 -7.49 10.60
N SER A 12 -56.04 -6.19 10.55
CA SER A 12 -57.27 -5.43 10.24
C SER A 12 -56.81 -3.99 9.92
N LEU A 13 -57.51 -3.24 9.06
CA LEU A 13 -57.18 -1.83 8.83
C LEU A 13 -57.60 -0.95 10.01
N LEU A 14 -56.82 0.10 10.28
CA LEU A 14 -57.29 1.37 10.83
C LEU A 14 -56.41 2.50 10.30
N ALA A 15 -57.04 3.61 9.90
CA ALA A 15 -56.38 4.83 9.43
C ALA A 15 -56.85 6.01 10.29
N ALA A 16 -55.94 6.94 10.57
CA ALA A 16 -56.27 8.28 11.02
C ALA A 16 -55.13 9.24 10.63
N ALA A 17 -55.49 10.38 10.05
CA ALA A 17 -54.58 11.49 9.82
C ALA A 17 -54.67 12.49 10.99
N SER A 18 -53.58 13.19 11.30
CA SER A 18 -53.64 14.54 11.86
C SER A 18 -52.28 15.24 11.74
N CYS A 19 -52.31 16.49 11.29
CA CYS A 19 -51.20 17.44 11.37
C CYS A 19 -51.64 18.59 12.28
N ASP A 20 -50.86 18.95 13.30
CA ASP A 20 -50.71 20.29 13.92
C ASP A 20 -49.87 20.18 15.21
N SER A 21 -49.23 21.20 15.80
CA SER A 21 -48.99 22.60 15.39
C SER A 21 -47.80 23.18 16.19
N ALA A 22 -47.02 24.14 15.67
CA ALA A 22 -46.33 25.18 16.46
C ALA A 22 -45.67 26.28 15.59
N ARG A 23 -45.98 27.55 15.90
CA ARG A 23 -45.75 28.77 15.08
C ARG A 23 -45.54 29.98 16.03
N GLU A 24 -44.72 31.02 15.80
CA GLU A 24 -43.88 31.47 14.67
C GLU A 24 -42.49 31.94 15.19
N THR A 25 -41.51 32.43 14.40
CA THR A 25 -41.47 33.84 13.96
C THR A 25 -40.32 34.13 12.96
N THR A 26 -40.60 35.03 12.02
CA THR A 26 -39.67 35.51 10.97
C THR A 26 -39.10 36.89 11.30
N THR A 27 -37.78 37.07 11.15
CA THR A 27 -37.11 38.28 10.62
C THR A 27 -35.70 37.86 10.16
N GLY A 28 -35.14 38.27 9.02
CA GLY A 28 -35.66 38.95 7.83
C GLY A 28 -34.66 38.79 6.69
N GLN A 29 -35.09 38.96 5.43
CA GLN A 29 -34.22 38.79 4.24
C GLN A 29 -33.55 40.13 3.87
N PRO A 30 -32.28 40.13 3.45
CA PRO A 30 -32.05 40.20 2.01
C PRO A 30 -31.06 39.15 1.50
N ASN A 31 -31.28 38.75 0.26
CA ASN A 31 -30.48 37.74 -0.45
C ASN A 31 -29.31 38.42 -1.16
N PRO A 32 -28.03 38.12 -0.83
CA PRO A 32 -26.94 38.27 -1.78
C PRO A 32 -26.83 36.97 -2.56
N THR A 33 -27.22 36.97 -3.84
CA THR A 33 -26.98 35.84 -4.75
C THR A 33 -25.49 35.72 -5.05
N THR A 34 -24.73 35.22 -4.07
CA THR A 34 -23.35 34.80 -4.25
C THR A 34 -23.39 33.44 -4.91
N SER A 35 -23.14 33.40 -6.21
CA SER A 35 -22.84 32.15 -6.90
C SER A 35 -21.55 31.62 -6.29
N ALA A 36 -21.68 30.67 -5.36
CA ALA A 36 -20.55 29.94 -4.84
C ALA A 36 -19.93 29.19 -6.02
N ALA A 37 -18.73 29.63 -6.43
CA ALA A 37 -17.90 28.81 -7.30
C ALA A 37 -17.71 27.44 -6.63
N PRO A 38 -17.67 26.33 -7.39
CA PRO A 38 -17.44 25.02 -6.81
C PRO A 38 -16.18 25.07 -5.94
N GLU A 39 -16.34 24.80 -4.64
CA GLU A 39 -15.21 24.69 -3.73
C GLU A 39 -14.31 23.58 -4.27
N ALA A 40 -13.13 23.97 -4.75
CA ALA A 40 -12.23 23.04 -5.41
C ALA A 40 -11.87 21.94 -4.41
N ALA A 41 -12.25 20.70 -4.73
CA ALA A 41 -11.96 19.55 -3.90
C ALA A 41 -10.45 19.58 -3.54
N PRO A 42 -10.08 19.34 -2.26
CA PRO A 42 -8.71 19.46 -1.82
C PRO A 42 -7.81 18.60 -2.72
N ALA A 43 -6.82 19.25 -3.34
CA ALA A 43 -5.92 18.57 -4.26
C ALA A 43 -5.30 17.35 -3.57
N SER A 44 -5.41 16.18 -4.20
CA SER A 44 -4.86 14.95 -3.65
C SER A 44 -3.37 15.15 -3.36
N PRO A 45 -2.86 14.73 -2.18
CA PRO A 45 -1.45 14.90 -1.83
C PRO A 45 -0.54 14.34 -2.92
N PRO A 46 0.58 15.03 -3.25
CA PRO A 46 1.37 14.73 -4.43
C PRO A 46 1.75 13.25 -4.48
N GLY A 47 1.45 12.63 -5.61
CA GLY A 47 1.83 11.26 -5.90
C GLY A 47 3.34 11.11 -6.10
N PHE A 48 3.83 9.88 -5.97
CA PHE A 48 5.17 9.55 -6.45
C PHE A 48 5.18 9.52 -7.98
N SER A 49 6.26 9.97 -8.60
CA SER A 49 6.57 9.71 -10.00
C SER A 49 8.09 9.68 -10.21
N LYS A 50 8.60 8.63 -10.87
CA LYS A 50 10.02 8.47 -11.18
C LYS A 50 10.20 7.74 -12.50
N THR A 51 11.00 8.33 -13.39
CA THR A 51 11.45 7.69 -14.63
C THR A 51 12.79 7.01 -14.41
N LEU A 52 12.93 5.79 -14.93
CA LEU A 52 14.11 4.96 -14.88
C LEU A 52 14.41 4.44 -16.30
N THR A 53 15.68 4.20 -16.65
CA THR A 53 16.05 3.79 -18.02
C THR A 53 17.05 2.65 -17.98
N ALA A 54 16.78 1.60 -18.77
CA ALA A 54 17.73 0.56 -19.14
C ALA A 54 17.54 0.26 -20.62
N ALA A 55 18.40 0.84 -21.46
CA ALA A 55 18.23 0.86 -22.91
C ALA A 55 17.97 -0.54 -23.50
N PRO A 56 16.99 -0.71 -24.40
CA PRO A 56 16.20 0.34 -25.06
C PRO A 56 14.98 0.85 -24.26
N TYR A 57 14.76 0.33 -23.05
CA TYR A 57 13.53 0.56 -22.30
C TYR A 57 13.60 1.77 -21.36
N THR A 58 12.47 2.47 -21.27
CA THR A 58 12.17 3.46 -20.24
C THR A 58 11.04 2.93 -19.36
N PHE A 59 11.16 3.12 -18.05
CA PHE A 59 10.14 2.72 -17.09
C PHE A 59 9.65 3.93 -16.32
N VAL A 60 8.33 4.07 -16.20
CA VAL A 60 7.70 5.13 -15.42
C VAL A 60 6.98 4.50 -14.25
N VAL A 61 7.43 4.80 -13.04
CA VAL A 61 6.82 4.35 -11.79
C VAL A 61 6.07 5.53 -11.19
N SER A 62 4.76 5.42 -11.03
CA SER A 62 3.94 6.47 -10.42
C SER A 62 2.95 5.90 -9.41
N SER A 63 2.52 6.71 -8.44
CA SER A 63 1.44 6.34 -7.53
C SER A 63 0.42 7.46 -7.36
N GLU A 64 -0.86 7.15 -7.53
CA GLU A 64 -1.97 8.11 -7.45
C GLU A 64 -3.07 7.64 -6.49
N GLY A 65 -4.03 8.52 -6.15
CA GLY A 65 -5.09 8.24 -5.19
C GLY A 65 -4.85 8.86 -3.82
N GLN A 66 -5.62 8.41 -2.82
CA GLN A 66 -5.69 9.03 -1.50
C GLN A 66 -4.55 8.57 -0.58
N LEU A 67 -4.26 9.33 0.48
CA LEU A 67 -3.32 8.89 1.52
C LEU A 67 -3.83 7.58 2.15
N GLY A 68 -2.92 6.64 2.34
CA GLY A 68 -3.22 5.32 2.93
C GLY A 68 -3.81 4.29 1.96
N GLN A 69 -4.34 4.68 0.79
CA GLN A 69 -4.71 3.76 -0.28
C GLN A 69 -4.46 4.39 -1.65
N ARG A 70 -3.38 3.94 -2.31
CA ARG A 70 -2.95 4.43 -3.63
C ARG A 70 -2.91 3.32 -4.66
N GLN A 71 -3.10 3.70 -5.92
CA GLN A 71 -2.80 2.85 -7.08
C GLN A 71 -1.35 3.10 -7.50
N LEU A 72 -0.55 2.03 -7.57
CA LEU A 72 0.82 2.04 -8.09
C LEU A 72 0.78 1.55 -9.54
N LEU A 73 1.34 2.35 -10.44
CA LEU A 73 1.50 2.05 -11.86
C LEU A 73 3.00 1.90 -12.16
N VAL A 74 3.36 0.82 -12.84
CA VAL A 74 4.71 0.58 -13.35
C VAL A 74 4.61 0.30 -14.84
N ARG A 75 4.84 1.35 -15.63
CA ARG A 75 4.78 1.32 -17.10
C ARG A 75 6.15 1.02 -17.69
N ALA A 76 6.18 0.19 -18.72
CA ALA A 76 7.34 0.00 -19.58
C ALA A 76 7.07 0.62 -20.96
N GLU A 77 8.05 1.36 -21.47
CA GLU A 77 8.03 2.05 -22.76
C GLU A 77 9.27 1.69 -23.57
N GLN A 78 9.14 1.66 -24.90
CA GLN A 78 10.25 1.63 -25.84
C GLN A 78 9.95 2.62 -26.97
N ASP A 79 10.94 3.44 -27.34
CA ASP A 79 10.82 4.43 -28.43
C ASP A 79 9.60 5.38 -28.30
N GLY A 80 9.18 5.66 -27.05
CA GLY A 80 8.03 6.49 -26.71
C GLY A 80 6.66 5.80 -26.81
N GLN A 81 6.62 4.50 -27.11
CA GLN A 81 5.40 3.69 -27.10
C GLN A 81 5.32 2.85 -25.82
N GLU A 82 4.16 2.84 -25.18
CA GLU A 82 3.87 1.94 -24.07
C GLU A 82 3.86 0.49 -24.57
N LEU A 83 4.65 -0.37 -23.91
CA LEU A 83 4.64 -1.82 -24.14
C LEU A 83 3.63 -2.52 -23.22
N THR A 84 3.61 -2.13 -21.94
CA THR A 84 2.79 -2.75 -20.89
C THR A 84 2.78 -1.88 -19.62
N THR A 85 1.74 -1.99 -18.81
CA THR A 85 1.66 -1.35 -17.48
C THR A 85 1.18 -2.36 -16.44
N ALA A 86 2.02 -2.62 -15.43
CA ALA A 86 1.60 -3.32 -14.23
C ALA A 86 0.90 -2.35 -13.26
N GLN A 87 -0.15 -2.82 -12.58
CA GLN A 87 -0.94 -2.04 -11.63
C GLN A 87 -1.07 -2.79 -10.30
N ASP A 88 -1.04 -2.07 -9.17
CA ASP A 88 -1.31 -2.57 -7.83
C ASP A 88 -2.10 -1.57 -7.00
N SER A 89 -2.86 -2.06 -6.01
CA SER A 89 -3.22 -1.25 -4.85
C SER A 89 -2.13 -1.38 -3.76
N ILE A 90 -1.69 -0.26 -3.21
CA ILE A 90 -0.75 -0.17 -2.09
C ILE A 90 -1.38 0.60 -0.92
N LEU A 91 -1.08 0.17 0.32
CA LEU A 91 -1.62 0.78 1.55
C LEU A 91 -0.62 1.72 2.22
N GLY A 92 -0.17 2.75 1.49
CA GLY A 92 0.90 3.62 1.95
C GLY A 92 1.42 4.59 0.90
N GLU A 93 2.71 4.89 0.99
CA GLU A 93 3.41 5.79 0.07
C GLU A 93 4.61 5.08 -0.56
N VAL A 94 4.81 5.28 -1.87
CA VAL A 94 6.09 4.94 -2.50
C VAL A 94 7.13 5.95 -2.01
N LYS A 95 8.23 5.44 -1.43
CA LYS A 95 9.37 6.26 -0.99
C LYS A 95 10.49 6.28 -2.01
N ASP A 96 10.70 5.19 -2.74
CA ASP A 96 11.62 5.14 -3.87
C ASP A 96 11.30 4.00 -4.85
N ALA A 97 11.84 4.08 -6.05
CA ALA A 97 11.85 2.99 -7.04
C ALA A 97 13.22 2.89 -7.70
N GLN A 98 13.76 1.68 -7.84
CA GLN A 98 15.11 1.45 -8.37
C GLN A 98 15.13 0.30 -9.37
N LEU A 99 15.85 0.52 -10.48
CA LEU A 99 16.37 -0.57 -11.30
C LEU A 99 17.59 -1.15 -10.60
N VAL A 100 17.67 -2.46 -10.54
CA VAL A 100 18.73 -3.22 -9.88
C VAL A 100 19.11 -4.40 -10.77
N LYS A 101 20.33 -4.95 -10.58
CA LYS A 101 20.76 -6.18 -11.25
C LYS A 101 20.96 -7.32 -10.27
N LEU A 102 19.84 -7.90 -9.84
CA LEU A 102 19.79 -8.99 -8.86
C LEU A 102 20.31 -10.29 -9.48
N THR A 103 19.82 -10.67 -10.66
CA THR A 103 20.26 -11.87 -11.39
C THR A 103 21.19 -11.54 -12.55
N SER A 104 21.72 -12.58 -13.19
CA SER A 104 22.53 -12.52 -14.41
C SER A 104 21.71 -12.60 -15.71
N GLY A 105 20.40 -12.88 -15.62
CA GLY A 105 19.52 -13.00 -16.78
C GLY A 105 19.35 -11.71 -17.57
N PRO A 106 18.78 -11.73 -18.79
CA PRO A 106 18.69 -10.54 -19.65
C PRO A 106 17.64 -9.50 -19.18
N GLY A 107 16.65 -9.90 -18.38
CA GLY A 107 15.56 -9.02 -17.95
C GLY A 107 16.00 -7.87 -17.03
N SER A 108 15.17 -6.84 -16.95
CA SER A 108 15.32 -5.73 -16.00
C SER A 108 14.57 -6.03 -14.72
N GLU A 109 15.19 -5.79 -13.56
CA GLU A 109 14.59 -6.00 -12.24
C GLU A 109 14.33 -4.64 -11.60
N LEU A 110 13.07 -4.34 -11.33
CA LEU A 110 12.61 -3.08 -10.76
C LEU A 110 11.99 -3.35 -9.38
N LEU A 111 12.44 -2.61 -8.38
CA LEU A 111 11.90 -2.66 -7.01
C LEU A 111 11.30 -1.31 -6.65
N VAL A 112 10.08 -1.32 -6.13
CA VAL A 112 9.39 -0.16 -5.56
C VAL A 112 9.27 -0.34 -4.06
N PHE A 113 9.76 0.62 -3.29
CA PHE A 113 9.78 0.61 -1.83
C PHE A 113 8.60 1.43 -1.31
N VAL A 114 7.73 0.79 -0.52
CA VAL A 114 6.51 1.37 0.03
C VAL A 114 6.60 1.42 1.55
N GLU A 115 6.20 2.53 2.16
CA GLU A 115 6.01 2.68 3.60
C GLU A 115 4.52 2.79 3.91
N GLY A 116 4.01 1.93 4.79
CA GLY A 116 2.61 1.89 5.17
C GLY A 116 2.18 3.12 5.98
N ALA A 117 0.97 3.64 5.74
CA ALA A 117 0.50 4.89 6.34
C ALA A 117 0.08 4.80 7.83
N GLY A 118 0.17 3.62 8.45
CA GLY A 118 -0.14 3.42 9.87
C GLY A 118 1.02 3.81 10.79
N SER A 119 0.76 3.96 12.10
CA SER A 119 1.76 4.33 13.12
C SER A 119 2.94 3.37 13.27
N GLY A 120 2.81 2.14 12.75
CA GLY A 120 3.89 1.18 12.69
C GLY A 120 4.70 1.24 11.39
N SER A 121 4.42 2.12 10.42
CA SER A 121 5.21 2.31 9.19
C SER A 121 5.72 1.00 8.56
N TYR A 122 4.81 0.05 8.37
CA TYR A 122 5.09 -1.29 7.84
C TYR A 122 5.61 -1.16 6.41
N GLY A 123 6.82 -1.62 6.14
CA GLY A 123 7.42 -1.47 4.83
C GLY A 123 7.15 -2.68 3.92
N GLU A 124 7.03 -2.39 2.63
CA GLU A 124 6.80 -3.36 1.57
C GLU A 124 7.74 -3.12 0.38
N VAL A 125 8.10 -4.21 -0.31
CA VAL A 125 8.81 -4.15 -1.58
C VAL A 125 7.93 -4.77 -2.66
N ARG A 126 7.50 -3.96 -3.63
CA ARG A 126 6.84 -4.44 -4.84
C ARG A 126 7.91 -4.69 -5.90
N GLY A 127 8.08 -5.95 -6.29
CA GLY A 127 9.09 -6.34 -7.26
C GLY A 127 8.50 -6.71 -8.62
N TYR A 128 9.15 -6.24 -9.68
CA TYR A 128 8.75 -6.42 -11.07
C TYR A 128 9.94 -6.86 -11.90
N TRP A 129 9.83 -7.98 -12.60
CA TRP A 129 10.80 -8.44 -13.58
C TRP A 129 10.24 -8.17 -14.98
N PHE A 130 11.04 -7.58 -15.86
CA PHE A 130 10.65 -7.25 -17.23
C PHE A 130 11.49 -8.03 -18.24
N GLY A 131 10.81 -8.87 -19.02
CA GLY A 131 11.41 -9.69 -20.08
C GLY A 131 11.45 -9.03 -21.47
N GLY A 132 11.06 -7.76 -21.59
CA GLY A 132 10.99 -7.03 -22.87
C GLY A 132 9.60 -6.92 -23.49
N LYS A 133 8.56 -7.51 -22.88
CA LYS A 133 7.17 -7.41 -23.33
C LYS A 133 6.18 -7.18 -22.19
N ASP A 134 6.18 -8.08 -21.21
CA ASP A 134 5.24 -8.07 -20.08
C ASP A 134 5.98 -8.12 -18.74
N TRP A 135 5.26 -7.80 -17.65
CA TRP A 135 5.76 -7.80 -16.28
C TRP A 135 5.47 -9.11 -15.54
N GLU A 136 6.49 -9.67 -14.90
CA GLU A 136 6.34 -10.77 -13.94
C GLU A 136 6.60 -10.26 -12.51
N ARG A 137 5.93 -10.84 -11.50
CA ARG A 137 6.02 -10.33 -10.12
C ARG A 137 7.08 -11.03 -9.30
N MET A 138 8.04 -10.25 -8.81
CA MET A 138 9.01 -10.72 -7.81
C MET A 138 8.42 -10.56 -6.41
N SER A 139 8.50 -11.62 -5.60
CA SER A 139 7.81 -11.76 -4.32
C SER A 139 8.79 -11.84 -3.14
N MET A 140 8.57 -11.02 -2.11
CA MET A 140 9.29 -11.14 -0.84
C MET A 140 8.74 -12.32 -0.02
N PRO A 141 9.59 -13.09 0.68
CA PRO A 141 9.11 -14.15 1.56
C PRO A 141 8.43 -13.55 2.80
N LYS A 142 7.40 -14.22 3.32
CA LYS A 142 6.71 -13.78 4.54
C LYS A 142 7.67 -13.79 5.74
N LEU A 143 7.71 -12.69 6.47
CA LEU A 143 8.45 -12.60 7.73
C LEU A 143 7.79 -13.53 8.77
N THR A 144 8.52 -14.56 9.22
CA THR A 144 7.98 -15.63 10.07
C THR A 144 9.02 -16.15 11.06
N GLY A 145 8.59 -16.98 12.01
CA GLY A 145 9.49 -17.66 12.96
C GLY A 145 10.30 -16.72 13.83
N THR A 146 11.60 -17.01 14.02
CA THR A 146 12.51 -16.18 14.82
C THR A 146 12.70 -14.77 14.25
N ALA A 147 12.66 -14.62 12.91
CA ALA A 147 12.80 -13.34 12.25
C ALA A 147 11.65 -12.36 12.56
N ALA A 148 10.45 -12.88 12.85
CA ALA A 148 9.26 -12.10 13.19
C ALA A 148 9.12 -11.74 14.69
N ARG A 149 9.98 -12.24 15.59
CA ARG A 149 9.83 -12.03 17.04
C ARG A 149 10.09 -10.57 17.42
N GLY A 150 9.11 -9.91 18.05
CA GLY A 150 9.21 -8.49 18.41
C GLY A 150 9.13 -7.53 17.21
N TYR A 151 8.63 -7.98 16.06
CA TYR A 151 8.41 -7.12 14.90
C TYR A 151 7.07 -6.37 15.01
N GLN A 152 7.10 -5.04 14.85
CA GLN A 152 5.90 -4.18 14.78
C GLN A 152 5.95 -3.15 13.62
N GLY A 153 6.76 -3.43 12.58
CA GLY A 153 6.99 -2.51 11.46
C GLY A 153 8.24 -1.64 11.66
N GLN A 154 8.16 -0.37 11.24
CA GLN A 154 9.27 0.60 11.13
C GLN A 154 10.40 0.09 10.22
N ASP A 155 10.01 -0.51 9.11
CA ASP A 155 10.94 -1.12 8.17
C ASP A 155 11.68 -0.09 7.33
N LYS A 156 13.00 -0.26 7.25
CA LYS A 156 13.87 0.44 6.31
C LYS A 156 14.45 -0.57 5.34
N PHE A 157 14.19 -0.37 4.06
CA PHE A 157 14.76 -1.16 2.97
C PHE A 157 15.92 -0.41 2.31
N GLN A 158 16.98 -1.14 1.98
CA GLN A 158 18.15 -0.65 1.26
C GLN A 158 18.64 -1.73 0.28
N LEU A 159 19.34 -1.31 -0.78
CA LEU A 159 20.07 -2.22 -1.64
C LEU A 159 21.55 -2.26 -1.25
N GLN A 160 22.10 -3.46 -1.13
CA GLN A 160 23.54 -3.66 -0.89
C GLN A 160 24.05 -4.68 -1.91
N GLY A 161 24.59 -4.16 -3.03
CA GLY A 161 24.96 -4.97 -4.18
C GLY A 161 23.74 -5.66 -4.79
N LYS A 162 23.69 -7.00 -4.70
CA LYS A 162 22.59 -7.85 -5.17
C LYS A 162 21.57 -8.21 -4.08
N GLU A 163 21.73 -7.68 -2.87
CA GLU A 163 20.85 -7.98 -1.75
C GLU A 163 19.83 -6.85 -1.50
N VAL A 164 18.59 -7.25 -1.22
CA VAL A 164 17.62 -6.40 -0.53
C VAL A 164 17.85 -6.58 0.96
N VAL A 165 18.17 -5.49 1.65
CA VAL A 165 18.40 -5.46 3.10
C VAL A 165 17.22 -4.77 3.76
N ARG A 166 16.58 -5.47 4.69
CA ARG A 166 15.49 -4.96 5.53
C ARG A 166 16.01 -4.77 6.95
N SER A 167 15.74 -3.63 7.56
CA SER A 167 16.06 -3.38 8.97
C SER A 167 14.85 -2.80 9.71
N PHE A 168 14.65 -3.19 10.96
CA PHE A 168 13.58 -2.69 11.82
C PHE A 168 13.94 -2.81 13.31
N PRO A 169 13.38 -1.96 14.20
CA PRO A 169 13.55 -2.09 15.64
C PRO A 169 12.87 -3.35 16.18
N ILE A 170 13.46 -3.94 17.23
CA ILE A 170 12.92 -5.09 17.94
C ILE A 170 12.21 -4.61 19.20
N TYR A 171 10.96 -5.01 19.37
CA TYR A 171 10.14 -4.75 20.56
C TYR A 171 10.20 -5.93 21.54
N GLN A 172 10.34 -5.61 22.83
CA GLN A 172 10.07 -6.51 23.95
C GLN A 172 8.57 -6.48 24.31
N GLU A 173 8.11 -7.44 25.12
CA GLU A 173 6.69 -7.61 25.45
C GLU A 173 6.07 -6.41 26.17
N THR A 174 6.88 -5.62 26.88
CA THR A 174 6.46 -4.44 27.65
C THR A 174 6.78 -3.10 26.96
N ASP A 175 7.34 -3.11 25.75
CA ASP A 175 7.70 -1.87 25.06
C ASP A 175 6.46 -1.12 24.55
N ALA A 176 6.46 0.20 24.73
CA ALA A 176 5.47 1.07 24.08
C ALA A 176 5.82 1.27 22.59
N ASN A 177 4.82 1.50 21.73
CA ASN A 177 5.01 1.65 20.27
C ASN A 177 6.09 2.68 19.88
N CYS A 178 6.24 3.76 20.66
CA CYS A 178 7.26 4.80 20.46
C CYS A 178 8.71 4.35 20.70
N CYS A 179 8.87 3.29 21.50
CA CYS A 179 10.01 3.15 22.39
C CYS A 179 10.51 1.69 22.44
N PRO A 180 10.92 1.10 21.30
CA PRO A 180 11.48 -0.24 21.25
C PRO A 180 12.84 -0.32 21.97
N SER A 181 13.04 -1.34 22.78
CA SER A 181 14.23 -1.54 23.61
C SER A 181 15.05 -2.79 23.25
N GLY A 182 14.56 -3.63 22.33
CA GLY A 182 15.19 -4.90 21.94
C GLY A 182 16.34 -4.78 20.93
N GLY A 183 16.72 -3.57 20.50
CA GLY A 183 17.76 -3.32 19.51
C GLY A 183 17.22 -3.26 18.08
N THR A 184 18.06 -3.56 17.08
CA THR A 184 17.70 -3.57 15.65
C THR A 184 17.84 -4.97 15.08
N ARG A 185 16.89 -5.40 14.23
CA ARG A 185 17.04 -6.58 13.39
C ARG A 185 17.36 -6.17 11.97
N THR A 186 18.35 -6.82 11.38
CA THR A 186 18.69 -6.71 9.95
C THR A 186 18.51 -8.08 9.30
N ILE A 187 17.83 -8.11 8.15
CA ILE A 187 17.53 -9.30 7.37
C ILE A 187 17.98 -9.07 5.93
N ARG A 188 18.71 -10.02 5.37
CA ARG A 188 19.19 -9.97 3.98
C ARG A 188 18.40 -10.93 3.12
N TYR A 189 18.07 -10.51 1.90
CA TYR A 189 17.35 -11.30 0.90
C TYR A 189 18.07 -11.23 -0.45
N VAL A 190 18.16 -12.37 -1.14
CA VAL A 190 18.64 -12.47 -2.53
C VAL A 190 17.53 -12.99 -3.42
N LEU A 191 17.52 -12.57 -4.69
CA LEU A 191 16.70 -13.23 -5.72
C LEU A 191 17.55 -14.35 -6.37
N PRO A 192 17.15 -15.63 -6.26
CA PRO A 192 17.85 -16.71 -6.96
C PRO A 192 17.76 -16.56 -8.48
N GLU A 193 18.84 -16.83 -9.20
CA GLU A 193 19.03 -16.67 -10.66
C GLU A 193 17.92 -17.19 -11.59
N LYS A 194 17.06 -18.11 -11.11
CA LYS A 194 15.95 -18.70 -11.86
C LYS A 194 14.65 -18.72 -11.04
N SER A 195 14.38 -17.64 -10.31
CA SER A 195 13.23 -17.51 -9.42
C SER A 195 12.69 -16.09 -9.39
N LEU A 196 11.38 -15.98 -9.16
CA LEU A 196 10.67 -14.74 -8.87
C LEU A 196 10.32 -14.62 -7.38
N THR A 197 10.98 -15.39 -6.51
CA THR A 197 10.77 -15.31 -5.05
C THR A 197 12.11 -15.09 -4.37
N PHE A 198 12.20 -14.00 -3.61
CA PHE A 198 13.37 -13.70 -2.80
C PHE A 198 13.54 -14.77 -1.71
N ARG A 199 14.79 -15.13 -1.43
CA ARG A 199 15.17 -16.03 -0.35
C ARG A 199 15.91 -15.25 0.73
N GLN A 200 15.48 -15.40 1.97
CA GLN A 200 16.21 -14.90 3.14
C GLN A 200 17.57 -15.60 3.23
N THR A 201 18.66 -14.84 3.35
CA THR A 201 20.03 -15.37 3.48
C THR A 201 20.58 -15.25 4.90
N SER A 202 20.22 -14.20 5.63
CA SER A 202 20.63 -14.02 7.03
C SER A 202 19.61 -13.22 7.84
N VAL A 203 19.68 -13.40 9.17
CA VAL A 203 19.01 -12.57 10.17
C VAL A 203 20.06 -12.25 11.23
N VAL A 204 20.25 -10.97 11.53
CA VAL A 204 21.19 -10.47 12.54
C VAL A 204 20.41 -9.57 13.49
N ASN A 205 20.61 -9.74 14.80
CA ASN A 205 20.13 -8.79 15.80
C ASN A 205 21.34 -8.01 16.32
N GLU A 206 21.26 -6.69 16.25
CA GLU A 206 22.21 -5.76 16.84
C GLU A 206 21.62 -5.24 18.15
N ALA A 207 22.42 -5.26 19.22
CA ALA A 207 22.00 -4.75 20.52
C ALA A 207 21.68 -3.25 20.45
N PRO A 208 20.86 -2.69 21.36
CA PRO A 208 20.67 -1.25 21.46
C PRO A 208 22.02 -0.54 21.58
N THR A 209 22.25 0.48 20.76
CA THR A 209 23.41 1.35 20.90
C THR A 209 23.25 2.14 22.20
N VAL A 210 24.05 1.81 23.21
CA VAL A 210 24.13 2.63 24.43
C VAL A 210 24.76 3.96 24.03
N GLN A 211 24.02 5.05 24.19
CA GLN A 211 24.49 6.42 24.04
C GLN A 211 25.00 6.96 25.39
#